data_AF-C7TYG4-F1
#
_entry.id   AF-C7TYG4-F1
#
_cell.length_a   1.000
_cell.length_b   1.000
_cell.length_c   1.000
_cell.angle_alpha   90.00
_cell.angle_beta   90.00
_cell.angle_gamma   90.00
#
_symmetry.space_group_name_H-M   'P 1'
#
loop_
_entity.id
_entity.type
_entity.pdbx_description
1 polymer ?
#
loop_
_entity_poly.entity_id
_entity_poly.type
_entity_poly.pdbx_seq_one_letter_code
_entity_poly.pdbx_strand_id
1 'polypeptide(L)'
;MTHPPANFSWVSKSVAGFAFPREKCELEYIVNDAQITHIITMCHEVPTYISDFKSVKHYHLPVEDLTAASLPVIQKAIEIIKQAEAKNEFKVPLDAAGMYQ
;
A
#
# COMPACT_ATOMS: atom_id res chain seq x y z
N MET A 1 -16.41 6.10 11.94
CA MET A 1 -16.65 5.00 10.99
C MET A 1 -15.47 4.95 10.06
N THR A 2 -14.94 3.76 9.77
CA THR A 2 -13.85 3.54 8.82
C THR A 2 -14.39 3.59 7.39
N HIS A 3 -13.55 3.94 6.42
CA HIS A 3 -13.90 3.90 5.00
C HIS A 3 -12.66 3.63 4.16
N PRO A 4 -12.81 3.05 2.94
CA PRO A 4 -11.67 2.87 2.05
C PRO A 4 -11.04 4.20 1.66
N PRO A 5 -9.72 4.21 1.39
CA PRO A 5 -9.09 5.31 0.68
C PRO A 5 -9.66 5.47 -0.74
N ALA A 6 -9.42 6.62 -1.34
CA ALA A 6 -9.82 6.87 -2.72
C ALA A 6 -9.24 5.81 -3.68
N ASN A 7 -10.05 5.41 -4.68
CA ASN A 7 -9.71 4.40 -5.69
C ASN A 7 -9.27 3.04 -5.14
N PHE A 8 -9.68 2.69 -3.91
CA PHE A 8 -9.43 1.36 -3.36
C PHE A 8 -10.09 0.27 -4.22
N SER A 9 -9.30 -0.68 -4.70
CA SER A 9 -9.79 -1.83 -5.47
C SER A 9 -8.90 -3.06 -5.29
N TRP A 10 -9.52 -4.24 -5.30
CA TRP A 10 -8.79 -5.51 -5.30
C TRP A 10 -8.35 -5.84 -6.74
N VAL A 11 -7.05 -6.02 -6.93
CA VAL A 11 -6.46 -6.46 -8.21
C VAL A 11 -6.40 -7.99 -8.25
N SER A 12 -6.22 -8.62 -7.09
CA SER A 12 -6.29 -10.06 -6.90
C SER A 12 -6.92 -10.40 -5.55
N LYS A 13 -6.95 -11.68 -5.17
CA LYS A 13 -7.40 -12.11 -3.83
C LYS A 13 -6.49 -11.61 -2.69
N SER A 14 -5.25 -11.24 -3.01
CA SER A 14 -4.16 -10.96 -2.08
C SER A 14 -3.52 -9.58 -2.32
N VAL A 15 -3.95 -8.85 -3.35
CA VAL A 15 -3.35 -7.56 -3.74
C VAL A 15 -4.45 -6.54 -4.00
N ALA A 16 -4.31 -5.36 -3.42
CA ALA A 16 -5.18 -4.21 -3.66
C ALA A 16 -4.38 -3.01 -4.20
N GLY A 17 -5.05 -2.10 -4.88
CA GLY A 17 -4.52 -0.77 -5.20
C GLY A 17 -5.34 0.29 -4.49
N PHE A 18 -4.73 1.40 -4.10
CA PHE A 18 -5.44 2.58 -3.59
C PHE A 18 -4.63 3.85 -3.82
N ALA A 19 -5.26 5.01 -3.65
CA ALA A 19 -4.58 6.29 -3.53
C ALA A 19 -4.03 6.49 -2.11
N PHE A 20 -2.96 7.28 -2.00
CA PHE A 20 -2.30 7.62 -0.74
C PHE A 20 -3.28 7.95 0.40
N PRO A 21 -3.29 7.17 1.50
CA PRO A 21 -4.19 7.40 2.62
C PRO A 21 -3.72 8.61 3.45
N ARG A 22 -4.60 9.57 3.66
CA ARG A 22 -4.32 10.82 4.40
C ARG A 22 -4.93 10.80 5.79
N GLU A 23 -6.01 10.05 5.99
CA GLU A 23 -6.74 10.01 7.25
C GLU A 23 -6.52 8.71 8.01
N LYS A 24 -6.61 8.78 9.35
CA LYS A 24 -6.46 7.60 10.20
C LYS A 24 -7.54 6.56 9.93
N CYS A 25 -8.78 6.97 9.67
CA CYS A 25 -9.89 6.07 9.37
C CYS A 25 -9.70 5.27 8.07
N GLU A 26 -8.95 5.80 7.10
CA GLU A 26 -8.58 5.09 5.87
C GLU A 26 -7.58 3.97 6.16
N LEU A 27 -6.59 4.25 7.00
CA LEU A 27 -5.64 3.24 7.47
C LEU A 27 -6.33 2.19 8.35
N GLU A 28 -7.25 2.59 9.23
CA GLU A 28 -8.05 1.65 10.03
C GLU A 28 -8.87 0.72 9.14
N TYR A 29 -9.46 1.22 8.04
CA TYR A 29 -10.15 0.37 7.06
C TYR A 29 -9.18 -0.62 6.41
N ILE A 30 -8.02 -0.14 5.93
CA ILE A 30 -6.99 -0.98 5.31
C ILE A 30 -6.60 -2.12 6.27
N VAL A 31 -6.25 -1.80 7.52
CA VAL A 31 -5.69 -2.77 8.47
C VAL A 31 -6.76 -3.67 9.10
N ASN A 32 -7.90 -3.13 9.50
CA ASN A 32 -8.88 -3.89 10.29
C ASN A 32 -9.98 -4.52 9.42
N ASP A 33 -10.52 -3.76 8.46
CA ASP A 33 -11.67 -4.21 7.67
C ASP A 33 -11.22 -5.00 6.44
N ALA A 34 -10.29 -4.45 5.68
CA ALA A 34 -9.66 -5.13 4.55
C ALA A 34 -8.66 -6.20 5.02
N GLN A 35 -8.19 -6.14 6.27
CA GLN A 35 -7.23 -7.07 6.88
C GLN A 35 -5.88 -7.12 6.15
N ILE A 36 -5.41 -5.97 5.67
CA ILE A 36 -4.11 -5.82 5.03
C ILE A 36 -2.99 -5.89 6.08
N THR A 37 -1.92 -6.63 5.77
CA THR A 37 -0.81 -6.89 6.70
C THR A 37 0.53 -6.28 6.25
N HIS A 38 0.66 -5.96 4.97
CA HIS A 38 1.83 -5.30 4.38
C HIS A 38 1.32 -4.08 3.65
N ILE A 39 1.99 -2.93 3.67
CA ILE A 39 1.60 -1.73 2.90
C ILE A 39 2.81 -1.21 2.14
N ILE A 40 2.69 -1.03 0.82
CA ILE A 40 3.75 -0.44 -0.01
C ILE A 40 3.30 0.96 -0.45
N THR A 41 4.04 1.99 -0.04
CA THR A 41 3.81 3.38 -0.48
C THR A 41 4.89 3.81 -1.45
N MET A 42 4.50 4.41 -2.58
CA MET A 42 5.43 4.84 -3.63
C MET A 42 5.52 6.37 -3.76
N CYS A 43 4.70 7.13 -3.04
CA CYS A 43 4.87 8.58 -2.90
C CYS A 43 6.12 8.94 -2.09
N HIS A 44 6.56 10.20 -2.19
CA HIS A 44 7.62 10.76 -1.33
C HIS A 44 7.18 10.90 0.14
N GLU A 45 5.89 11.09 0.34
CA GLU A 45 5.31 11.21 1.67
C GLU A 45 5.10 9.83 2.30
N VAL A 46 5.10 9.79 3.64
CA VAL A 46 4.75 8.62 4.44
C VAL A 46 3.41 8.91 5.13
N PRO A 47 2.44 7.98 5.13
CA PRO A 47 1.14 8.25 5.76
C PRO A 47 1.30 8.57 7.24
N THR A 48 0.72 9.69 7.68
CA THR A 48 0.99 10.28 9.00
C THR A 48 0.76 9.32 10.17
N TYR A 49 -0.26 8.46 10.08
CA TYR A 49 -0.66 7.55 11.15
C TYR A 49 -0.15 6.12 10.97
N ILE A 50 0.70 5.84 9.96
CA ILE A 50 1.13 4.47 9.66
C ILE A 50 1.82 3.79 10.85
N SER A 51 2.56 4.56 11.65
CA SER A 51 3.30 4.07 12.82
C SER A 51 2.39 3.61 13.98
N ASP A 52 1.11 4.00 13.98
CA ASP A 52 0.14 3.54 14.98
C ASP A 52 -0.21 2.06 14.77
N PHE A 53 -0.02 1.53 13.55
CA PHE A 53 -0.44 0.18 13.14
C PHE A 53 0.73 -0.81 13.15
N LYS A 54 1.20 -1.17 14.35
CA LYS A 54 2.36 -2.07 14.55
C LYS A 54 2.17 -3.49 13.98
N SER A 55 0.93 -3.90 13.73
CA SER A 55 0.59 -5.20 13.12
C SER A 55 0.91 -5.24 11.63
N VAL A 56 1.20 -4.09 11.00
CA VAL A 56 1.44 -3.98 9.57
C VAL A 56 2.91 -3.69 9.28
N LYS A 57 3.44 -4.35 8.26
CA LYS A 57 4.76 -4.05 7.70
C LYS A 57 4.62 -2.98 6.62
N HIS A 58 5.10 -1.78 6.90
CA HIS A 58 5.13 -0.68 5.93
C HIS A 58 6.46 -0.65 5.18
N TYR A 59 6.37 -0.52 3.85
CA TYR A 59 7.49 -0.41 2.93
C TYR A 59 7.36 0.91 2.17
N HIS A 60 8.29 1.82 2.41
CA HIS A 60 8.35 3.09 1.70
C HIS A 60 9.36 3.00 0.55
N LEU A 61 8.86 3.04 -0.68
CA LEU A 61 9.63 2.89 -1.92
C LEU A 61 9.36 4.10 -2.83
N PRO A 62 9.83 5.31 -2.46
CA PRO A 62 9.48 6.54 -3.16
C PRO A 62 9.96 6.51 -4.61
N VAL A 63 9.12 7.02 -5.51
CA VAL A 63 9.39 7.21 -6.93
C VAL A 63 9.21 8.69 -7.25
N GLU A 64 10.07 9.25 -8.12
CA GLU A 64 9.90 10.60 -8.65
C GLU A 64 8.51 10.78 -9.27
N ASP A 65 7.77 11.78 -8.78
CA ASP A 65 6.42 12.06 -9.27
C ASP A 65 6.44 12.26 -10.78
N LEU A 66 5.44 11.69 -11.46
CA LEU A 66 5.30 11.74 -12.93
C LEU A 66 6.43 11.02 -13.71
N THR A 67 7.23 10.19 -13.03
CA THR A 67 8.20 9.30 -13.67
C THR A 67 7.78 7.85 -13.52
N ALA A 68 8.17 7.03 -14.49
CA ALA A 68 8.01 5.59 -14.34
C ALA A 68 8.89 5.11 -13.17
N ALA A 69 8.33 4.27 -12.31
CA ALA A 69 9.09 3.60 -11.28
C ALA A 69 10.31 2.90 -11.90
N SER A 70 11.48 3.11 -11.32
CA SER A 70 12.68 2.45 -11.80
C SER A 70 12.53 0.92 -11.68
N LEU A 71 13.11 0.17 -12.62
CA LEU A 71 13.08 -1.30 -12.60
C LEU A 71 13.45 -1.90 -11.23
N PRO A 72 14.47 -1.39 -10.50
CA PRO A 72 14.79 -1.88 -9.16
C PRO A 72 13.65 -1.71 -8.15
N VAL A 73 12.92 -0.60 -8.20
CA VAL A 73 11.78 -0.34 -7.30
C VAL A 73 10.63 -1.29 -7.60
N ILE A 74 10.30 -1.48 -8.88
CA ILE A 74 9.27 -2.43 -9.32
C ILE A 74 9.65 -3.85 -8.89
N GLN A 75 10.89 -4.27 -9.12
CA GLN A 75 11.38 -5.60 -8.72
C GLN A 75 11.25 -5.81 -7.21
N LYS A 76 11.61 -4.79 -6.41
CA LYS A 76 11.49 -4.85 -4.95
C LYS A 76 10.04 -4.93 -4.49
N ALA A 77 9.13 -4.18 -5.09
CA ALA A 77 7.69 -4.27 -4.80
C ALA A 77 7.13 -5.66 -5.12
N ILE A 78 7.48 -6.22 -6.29
CA ILE A 78 7.09 -7.58 -6.69
C ILE A 78 7.66 -8.61 -5.71
N GLU A 79 8.90 -8.45 -5.27
CA GLU A 79 9.51 -9.36 -4.30
C GLU A 79 8.77 -9.34 -2.96
N ILE A 80 8.44 -8.16 -2.44
CA ILE A 80 7.66 -8.01 -1.19
C ILE A 80 6.31 -8.72 -1.31
N ILE A 81 5.61 -8.50 -2.43
CA ILE A 81 4.32 -9.16 -2.69
C ILE A 81 4.48 -10.68 -2.68
N LYS A 82 5.45 -11.21 -3.44
CA LYS A 82 5.71 -12.66 -3.50
C LYS A 82 6.08 -13.25 -2.14
N GLN A 83 6.88 -12.54 -1.34
CA GLN A 83 7.27 -12.98 -0.01
C GLN A 83 6.08 -13.01 0.95
N ALA A 84 5.19 -12.02 0.88
CA ALA A 84 3.96 -11.98 1.68
C ALA A 84 3.01 -13.12 1.29
N GLU A 85 2.82 -13.35 -0.02
CA GLU A 85 2.01 -14.46 -0.53
C GLU A 85 2.56 -15.84 -0.12
N ALA A 86 3.87 -16.05 -0.24
CA ALA A 86 4.51 -17.32 0.12
C ALA A 86 4.39 -17.66 1.62
N LYS A 87 4.25 -16.63 2.48
CA LYS A 87 4.08 -16.79 3.93
C LYS A 87 2.63 -16.92 4.36
N ASN A 88 1.67 -16.96 3.42
CA ASN A 88 0.24 -16.81 3.72
C ASN A 88 -0.04 -15.52 4.52
N GLU A 89 0.82 -14.50 4.41
CA GLU A 89 0.56 -13.15 4.92
C GLU A 89 -0.25 -12.43 3.84
N PHE A 90 -1.52 -12.83 3.73
CA PHE A 90 -2.41 -12.37 2.69
C PHE A 90 -2.65 -10.86 2.84
N LYS A 91 -2.57 -10.13 1.72
CA LYS A 91 -3.05 -8.76 1.50
C LYS A 91 -1.95 -7.68 1.59
N VAL A 92 -1.43 -7.32 0.41
CA VAL A 92 -0.46 -6.25 0.15
C VAL A 92 -1.12 -5.22 -0.78
N PRO A 93 -1.33 -3.96 -0.38
CA PRO A 93 -1.71 -2.90 -1.26
C PRO A 93 -0.48 -2.20 -1.85
N LEU A 94 -0.67 -1.72 -3.07
CA LEU A 94 0.24 -0.82 -3.76
C LEU A 94 -0.43 0.56 -3.87
N ASP A 95 0.27 1.58 -3.38
CA ASP A 95 -0.09 2.98 -3.62
C ASP A 95 0.30 3.38 -5.05
N ALA A 96 -0.68 3.85 -5.82
CA ALA A 96 -0.45 4.31 -7.19
C ALA A 96 0.04 5.77 -7.18
N ALA A 97 1.35 5.97 -7.06
CA ALA A 97 1.95 7.27 -7.35
C ALA A 97 1.69 7.63 -8.84
N GLY A 98 0.79 8.59 -9.09
CA GLY A 98 0.64 9.21 -10.42
C GLY A 98 -0.75 9.17 -11.10
N MET A 99 -1.84 8.79 -10.43
CA MET A 99 -3.20 8.83 -11.03
C MET A 99 -4.03 10.09 -10.69
N TYR A 100 -3.38 11.25 -10.50
CA TYR A 100 -4.08 12.54 -10.46
C TYR A 100 -3.85 13.26 -11.80
N GLN A 101 -4.83 13.15 -12.71
CA GLN A 101 -5.14 14.18 -13.71
C GLN A 101 -6.53 14.74 -13.39
#